data_AF-A0A7K0R0K5-F1
#
_entry.id   AF-A0A7K0R0K5-F1
#
_cell.length_a   1.000
_cell.length_b   1.000
_cell.length_c   1.000
_cell.angle_alpha   90.00
_cell.angle_beta   90.00
_cell.angle_gamma   90.00
#
_symmetry.space_group_name_H-M   'P 1'
#
loop_
_entity.id
_entity.type
_entity.pdbx_description
1 polymer ?
#
loop_
_entity_poly.entity_id
_entity_poly.type
_entity_poly.pdbx_seq_one_letter_code
_entity_poly.pdbx_strand_id
1 'polypeptide(L)'
;MSKNADSSTRGFFPAVVGKDLAGRSFLLPAELPSDRTIAVVAFRQGQQSQVDDWIKALASRGICDSPVDQRADEPVVIEIPVLPAKYAVVRRFIDGGMASSIKVPRVLARTITIYGQVNQFRQSLDLPTIENVSVICVDRSGRIFWKNTGSVTEQACDSLQAAIQKETGS
;
A
#
# COMPACT_ATOMS: atom_id res chain seq x y z
N MET A 1 21.19 17.72 16.79
CA MET A 1 21.60 18.10 15.42
C MET A 1 20.45 17.77 14.48
N SER A 2 19.65 18.77 14.16
CA SER A 2 18.48 18.65 13.29
C SER A 2 18.95 18.44 11.85
N LYS A 3 18.58 17.31 11.24
CA LYS A 3 18.58 17.19 9.78
C LYS A 3 17.16 17.45 9.30
N ASN A 4 16.94 18.69 8.87
CA ASN A 4 15.91 18.99 7.87
C ASN A 4 16.22 18.14 6.63
N ALA A 5 15.29 17.28 6.25
CA ALA A 5 15.21 16.74 4.91
C ALA A 5 13.79 16.99 4.42
N ASP A 6 13.56 18.20 3.91
CA ASP A 6 12.58 18.38 2.84
C ASP A 6 13.16 17.74 1.58
N SER A 7 13.18 16.40 1.56
CA SER A 7 13.34 15.65 0.32
C SER A 7 11.95 15.56 -0.26
N SER A 8 11.61 16.48 -1.17
CA SER A 8 10.36 16.45 -1.90
C SER A 8 10.19 15.04 -2.45
N THR A 9 9.22 14.29 -1.92
CA THR A 9 8.97 12.93 -2.40
C THR A 9 8.52 13.07 -3.86
N ARG A 10 9.41 12.79 -4.81
CA ARG A 10 9.15 12.84 -6.25
C ARG A 10 9.13 11.42 -6.78
N GLY A 11 8.04 11.05 -7.42
CA GLY A 11 7.89 9.74 -8.04
C GLY A 11 6.45 9.52 -8.46
N PHE A 12 6.29 8.58 -9.39
CA PHE A 12 4.98 8.12 -9.82
C PHE A 12 4.88 6.62 -9.52
N PHE A 13 3.74 6.23 -8.96
CA PHE A 13 3.37 4.83 -8.84
C PHE A 13 3.09 4.29 -10.24
N PRO A 14 3.73 3.17 -10.62
CA PRO A 14 3.65 2.67 -11.99
C PRO A 14 2.23 2.20 -12.31
N ALA A 15 1.81 2.38 -13.57
CA ALA A 15 0.61 1.74 -14.07
C ALA A 15 0.79 0.22 -14.06
N VAL A 16 -0.02 -0.48 -13.28
CA VAL A 16 0.10 -1.93 -13.09
C VAL A 16 -1.26 -2.55 -12.79
N VAL A 17 -1.47 -3.79 -13.26
CA VAL A 17 -2.69 -4.54 -12.95
C VAL A 17 -2.53 -5.25 -11.61
N GLY A 18 -3.39 -4.89 -10.66
CA GLY A 18 -3.62 -5.62 -9.42
C GLY A 18 -4.90 -6.45 -9.49
N LYS A 19 -5.05 -7.41 -8.57
CA LYS A 19 -6.28 -8.18 -8.37
C LYS A 19 -6.63 -8.28 -6.90
N ASP A 20 -7.89 -8.09 -6.55
CA ASP A 20 -8.35 -8.45 -5.21
C ASP A 20 -8.45 -9.98 -5.06
N LEU A 21 -8.73 -10.42 -3.85
CA LEU A 21 -8.87 -11.84 -3.51
C LEU A 21 -10.16 -12.47 -4.07
N ALA A 22 -11.12 -11.66 -4.54
CA ALA A 22 -12.28 -12.11 -5.31
C ALA A 22 -11.98 -12.28 -6.81
N GLY A 23 -10.79 -11.87 -7.26
CA GLY A 23 -10.31 -11.98 -8.63
C GLY A 23 -10.65 -10.79 -9.53
N ARG A 24 -11.31 -9.74 -9.01
CA ARG A 24 -11.54 -8.47 -9.73
C ARG A 24 -10.21 -7.81 -10.01
N SER A 25 -10.06 -7.26 -11.21
CA SER A 25 -8.83 -6.59 -11.63
C SER A 25 -8.95 -5.09 -11.40
N PHE A 26 -7.82 -4.45 -11.08
CA PHE A 26 -7.69 -3.01 -10.88
C PHE A 26 -6.49 -2.52 -11.67
N LEU A 27 -6.66 -1.46 -12.46
CA LEU A 27 -5.59 -0.69 -13.06
C LEU A 27 -5.08 0.32 -12.03
N LEU A 28 -4.06 -0.08 -11.29
CA LEU A 28 -3.43 0.77 -10.28
C LEU A 28 -2.50 1.78 -10.97
N PRO A 29 -2.41 3.02 -10.47
CA PRO A 29 -3.12 3.58 -9.33
C PRO A 29 -4.50 4.20 -9.67
N ALA A 30 -4.88 4.25 -10.96
CA ALA A 30 -6.08 4.94 -11.42
C ALA A 30 -7.40 4.45 -10.79
N GLU A 31 -7.50 3.15 -10.54
CA GLU A 31 -8.69 2.51 -9.92
C GLU A 31 -8.57 2.33 -8.40
N LEU A 32 -7.68 3.05 -7.74
CA LEU A 32 -7.61 3.06 -6.28
C LEU A 32 -8.90 3.64 -5.66
N PRO A 33 -9.34 3.13 -4.49
CA PRO A 33 -10.65 3.47 -3.92
C PRO A 33 -10.76 4.91 -3.42
N SER A 34 -9.62 5.59 -3.19
CA SER A 34 -9.58 6.98 -2.74
C SER A 34 -8.63 7.84 -3.57
N ASP A 35 -8.89 9.14 -3.60
CA ASP A 35 -7.96 10.14 -4.13
C ASP A 35 -6.65 10.19 -3.34
N ARG A 36 -6.66 9.70 -2.10
CA ARG A 36 -5.45 9.44 -1.31
C ARG A 36 -5.50 8.02 -0.76
N THR A 37 -4.65 7.16 -1.30
CA THR A 37 -4.50 5.80 -0.80
C THR A 37 -3.15 5.64 -0.11
N ILE A 38 -3.15 5.01 1.06
CA ILE A 38 -1.94 4.56 1.74
C ILE A 38 -1.71 3.11 1.33
N ALA A 39 -0.86 2.90 0.33
CA ALA A 39 -0.46 1.58 -0.12
C ALA A 39 0.62 1.00 0.80
N VAL A 40 0.31 -0.08 1.51
CA VAL A 40 1.28 -0.88 2.28
C VAL A 40 1.74 -2.04 1.41
N VAL A 41 2.92 -1.89 0.83
CA VAL A 41 3.52 -2.81 -0.13
C VAL A 41 4.37 -3.85 0.59
N ALA A 42 4.06 -5.12 0.38
CA ALA A 42 4.80 -6.26 0.91
C ALA A 42 5.29 -7.17 -0.23
N PHE A 43 6.42 -7.83 -0.02
CA PHE A 43 7.09 -8.68 -1.02
C PHE A 43 7.19 -10.14 -0.57
N ARG A 44 6.99 -10.41 0.73
CA ARG A 44 7.16 -11.73 1.33
C ARG A 44 6.13 -11.98 2.43
N GLN A 45 5.67 -13.22 2.57
CA GLN A 45 4.71 -13.61 3.62
C GLN A 45 5.21 -13.29 5.04
N GLY A 46 6.52 -13.42 5.30
CA GLY A 46 7.13 -13.10 6.60
C GLY A 46 7.01 -11.62 7.01
N GLN A 47 6.55 -10.74 6.13
CA GLN A 47 6.34 -9.32 6.41
C GLN A 47 4.94 -9.02 6.94
N GLN A 48 4.04 -10.01 7.06
CA GLN A 48 2.67 -9.78 7.51
C GLN A 48 2.61 -9.06 8.86
N SER A 49 3.52 -9.36 9.79
CA SER A 49 3.58 -8.64 11.07
C SER A 49 3.87 -7.14 10.88
N GLN A 50 4.80 -6.78 9.98
CA GLN A 50 5.08 -5.37 9.67
C GLN A 50 3.87 -4.69 9.01
N VAL A 51 3.19 -5.38 8.10
CA VAL A 51 1.96 -4.89 7.47
C VAL A 51 0.90 -4.60 8.54
N ASP A 52 0.63 -5.57 9.41
CA ASP A 52 -0.37 -5.46 10.47
C ASP A 52 -0.03 -4.33 11.45
N ASP A 53 1.25 -4.17 11.82
CA ASP A 53 1.70 -3.11 12.72
C ASP A 53 1.53 -1.71 12.10
N TRP A 54 1.84 -1.56 10.81
CA TRP A 54 1.55 -0.33 10.07
C TRP A 54 0.06 -0.02 10.04
N ILE A 55 -0.76 -0.99 9.65
CA ILE A 55 -2.22 -0.81 9.56
C ILE A 55 -2.81 -0.42 10.92
N LYS A 56 -2.42 -1.10 12.01
CA LYS A 56 -2.87 -0.77 13.37
C LYS A 56 -2.47 0.65 13.77
N ALA A 57 -1.22 1.04 13.50
CA ALA A 57 -0.75 2.38 13.82
C ALA A 57 -1.51 3.46 13.05
N LEU A 58 -1.80 3.26 11.77
CA LEU A 58 -2.59 4.17 10.95
C LEU A 58 -4.05 4.24 11.41
N ALA A 59 -4.65 3.10 11.73
CA ALA A 59 -6.02 3.03 12.26
C ALA A 59 -6.16 3.78 13.59
N SER A 60 -5.21 3.61 14.51
CA SER A 60 -5.18 4.36 15.80
C SER A 60 -5.05 5.88 15.63
N ARG A 61 -4.65 6.32 14.43
CA ARG A 61 -4.51 7.71 14.02
C ARG A 61 -5.70 8.22 13.20
N GLY A 62 -6.75 7.43 13.06
CA GLY A 62 -7.98 7.78 12.36
C GLY A 62 -7.91 7.65 10.84
N ILE A 63 -6.85 7.03 10.29
CA ILE A 63 -6.84 6.67 8.87
C ILE A 63 -7.71 5.44 8.66
N CYS A 64 -8.59 5.47 7.66
CA CYS A 64 -9.47 4.35 7.36
C CYS A 64 -8.65 3.14 6.92
N ASP A 65 -8.82 2.01 7.61
CA ASP A 65 -8.02 0.83 7.38
C ASP A 65 -8.68 -0.16 6.41
N SER A 66 -9.85 0.16 5.84
CA SER A 66 -10.63 -0.74 5.00
C SER A 66 -11.60 0.04 4.10
N PRO A 67 -11.62 -0.23 2.79
CA PRO A 67 -12.59 0.39 1.86
C PRO A 67 -14.06 0.14 2.22
N VAL A 68 -14.36 -0.90 3.01
CA VAL A 68 -15.74 -1.23 3.43
C VAL A 68 -16.32 -0.17 4.35
N ASP A 69 -15.47 0.42 5.18
CA ASP A 69 -15.87 1.39 6.22
C ASP A 69 -15.65 2.83 5.75
N GLN A 70 -15.27 2.97 4.47
CA GLN A 70 -14.74 4.20 3.94
C GLN A 70 -15.84 5.24 3.73
N ARG A 71 -15.65 6.44 4.29
CA ARG A 71 -16.45 7.63 3.95
C ARG A 71 -15.95 8.27 2.66
N ALA A 72 -16.83 9.00 1.98
CA ALA A 72 -16.46 9.70 0.75
C ALA A 72 -15.19 10.55 0.96
N ASP A 73 -14.23 10.36 0.06
CA ASP A 73 -12.97 11.09 -0.05
C ASP A 73 -11.99 10.98 1.13
N GLU A 74 -12.23 10.09 2.11
CA GLU A 74 -11.27 9.88 3.19
C GLU A 74 -10.07 9.03 2.72
N PRO A 75 -8.86 9.28 3.22
CA PRO A 75 -7.72 8.42 2.92
C PRO A 75 -7.92 7.00 3.46
N VAL A 76 -7.58 6.01 2.65
CA VAL A 76 -7.77 4.59 3.00
C VAL A 76 -6.51 3.77 2.78
N VAL A 77 -6.31 2.77 3.63
CA VAL A 77 -5.19 1.83 3.51
C VAL A 77 -5.54 0.71 2.54
N ILE A 78 -4.59 0.38 1.65
CA ILE A 78 -4.62 -0.80 0.79
C ILE A 78 -3.35 -1.61 0.99
N GLU A 79 -3.50 -2.89 1.27
CA GLU A 79 -2.40 -3.85 1.33
C GLU A 79 -2.10 -4.37 -0.07
N ILE A 80 -0.84 -4.27 -0.49
CA ILE A 80 -0.38 -4.68 -1.82
C ILE A 80 0.74 -5.72 -1.71
N PRO A 81 0.40 -7.02 -1.66
CA PRO A 81 1.38 -8.07 -1.85
C PRO A 81 1.86 -8.09 -3.31
N VAL A 82 3.17 -8.01 -3.52
CA VAL A 82 3.80 -8.06 -4.85
C VAL A 82 4.53 -9.39 -5.02
N LEU A 83 3.97 -10.26 -5.86
CA LEU A 83 4.48 -11.59 -6.13
C LEU A 83 5.12 -11.71 -7.52
N PRO A 84 6.12 -12.60 -7.68
CA PRO A 84 6.69 -12.92 -8.98
C PRO A 84 5.64 -13.37 -10.01
N ALA A 85 5.76 -12.88 -11.25
CA ALA A 85 4.87 -13.21 -12.37
C ALA A 85 4.75 -14.73 -12.62
N LYS A 86 5.79 -15.52 -12.33
CA LYS A 86 5.75 -16.99 -12.43
C LYS A 86 4.65 -17.63 -11.58
N TYR A 87 4.19 -16.97 -10.52
CA TYR A 87 3.09 -17.45 -9.68
C TYR A 87 1.70 -17.12 -10.24
N ALA A 88 1.60 -16.30 -11.30
CA ALA A 88 0.33 -15.98 -11.92
C ALA A 88 -0.42 -17.23 -12.42
N VAL A 89 0.31 -18.29 -12.82
CA VAL A 89 -0.28 -19.56 -13.28
C VAL A 89 -0.98 -20.33 -12.15
N VAL A 90 -0.53 -20.15 -10.90
CA VAL A 90 -1.12 -20.75 -9.69
C VAL A 90 -1.87 -19.73 -8.83
N ARG A 91 -2.14 -18.53 -9.35
CA ARG A 91 -2.72 -17.42 -8.56
C ARG A 91 -4.01 -17.80 -7.84
N ARG A 92 -4.89 -18.58 -8.47
CA ARG A 92 -6.17 -19.01 -7.87
C ARG A 92 -5.96 -19.80 -6.58
N PHE A 93 -4.89 -20.60 -6.53
CA PHE A 93 -4.53 -21.35 -5.33
C PHE A 93 -3.94 -20.43 -4.26
N ILE A 94 -3.06 -19.49 -4.64
CA ILE A 94 -2.43 -18.54 -3.71
C ILE A 94 -3.47 -17.56 -3.14
N ASP A 95 -4.23 -16.88 -4.01
CA ASP A 95 -5.29 -15.93 -3.63
C ASP A 95 -6.39 -16.63 -2.84
N GLY A 96 -6.78 -17.85 -3.25
CA GLY A 96 -7.74 -18.68 -2.51
C GLY A 96 -7.24 -19.08 -1.13
N GLY A 97 -5.95 -19.42 -1.00
CA GLY A 97 -5.29 -19.68 0.27
C GLY A 97 -5.27 -18.45 1.17
N MET A 98 -4.91 -17.27 0.62
CA MET A 98 -4.96 -15.99 1.35
C MET A 98 -6.39 -15.68 1.82
N ALA A 99 -7.38 -15.74 0.94
CA ALA A 99 -8.77 -15.48 1.27
C ALA A 99 -9.29 -16.42 2.37
N SER A 100 -8.93 -17.71 2.28
CA SER A 100 -9.32 -18.73 3.25
C SER A 100 -8.64 -18.58 4.61
N SER A 101 -7.42 -18.03 4.66
CA SER A 101 -6.76 -17.73 5.94
C SER A 101 -7.30 -16.45 6.57
N ILE A 102 -7.63 -15.43 5.76
CA ILE A 102 -8.09 -14.14 6.23
C ILE A 102 -9.50 -14.22 6.81
N LYS A 103 -10.50 -14.71 6.04
CA LYS A 103 -11.94 -14.80 6.41
C LYS A 103 -12.60 -13.54 7.01
N VAL A 104 -11.92 -12.40 7.03
CA VAL A 104 -12.41 -11.12 7.56
C VAL A 104 -12.71 -10.18 6.38
N PRO A 105 -13.98 -9.83 6.11
CA PRO A 105 -14.38 -9.03 4.94
C PRO A 105 -13.61 -7.72 4.78
N ARG A 106 -13.37 -6.99 5.87
CA ARG A 106 -12.59 -5.73 5.87
C ARG A 106 -11.16 -5.92 5.37
N VAL A 107 -10.53 -7.03 5.76
CA VAL A 107 -9.17 -7.36 5.33
C VAL A 107 -9.19 -7.83 3.87
N LEU A 108 -10.17 -8.65 3.46
CA LEU A 108 -10.30 -9.07 2.07
C LEU A 108 -10.47 -7.88 1.12
N ALA A 109 -11.28 -6.88 1.52
CA ALA A 109 -11.59 -5.71 0.69
C ALA A 109 -10.42 -4.74 0.51
N ARG A 110 -9.42 -4.78 1.40
CA ARG A 110 -8.24 -3.91 1.32
C ARG A 110 -7.02 -4.57 0.70
N THR A 111 -7.08 -5.86 0.36
CA THR A 111 -5.94 -6.59 -0.21
C THR A 111 -6.02 -6.63 -1.73
N ILE A 112 -5.04 -6.04 -2.41
CA ILE A 112 -4.88 -6.09 -3.87
C ILE A 112 -3.51 -6.66 -4.20
N THR A 113 -3.49 -7.85 -4.79
CA THR A 113 -2.27 -8.57 -5.16
C THR A 113 -1.77 -8.17 -6.54
N ILE A 114 -0.47 -7.90 -6.66
CA ILE A 114 0.22 -7.68 -7.94
C ILE A 114 1.04 -8.92 -8.26
N TYR A 115 0.83 -9.48 -9.45
CA TYR A 115 1.68 -10.55 -10.00
C TYR A 115 2.53 -9.95 -11.14
N GLY A 116 3.84 -9.80 -10.91
CA GLY A 116 4.70 -9.09 -11.86
C GLY A 116 6.19 -9.25 -11.64
N GLN A 117 6.96 -8.39 -12.30
CA GLN A 117 8.42 -8.35 -12.18
C GLN A 117 8.79 -7.57 -10.90
N VAL A 118 8.89 -8.27 -9.76
CA VAL A 118 9.14 -7.69 -8.43
C VAL A 118 10.27 -6.65 -8.43
N ASN A 119 11.41 -6.97 -9.05
CA ASN A 119 12.55 -6.06 -9.10
C ASN A 119 12.29 -4.79 -9.95
N GLN A 120 11.54 -4.90 -11.05
CA GLN A 120 11.16 -3.75 -11.86
C GLN A 120 10.18 -2.86 -11.10
N PHE A 121 9.21 -3.45 -10.41
CA PHE A 121 8.27 -2.71 -9.56
C PHE A 121 9.02 -1.95 -8.44
N ARG A 122 9.91 -2.64 -7.72
CA ARG A 122 10.79 -2.05 -6.70
C ARG A 122 11.59 -0.86 -7.25
N GLN A 123 12.23 -1.04 -8.41
CA GLN A 123 13.05 0.00 -9.05
C GLN A 123 12.22 1.20 -9.51
N SER A 124 11.05 0.97 -10.11
CA SER A 124 10.17 2.06 -10.58
C SER A 124 9.71 2.98 -9.46
N LEU A 125 9.57 2.43 -8.25
CA LEU A 125 9.20 3.16 -7.05
C LEU A 125 10.40 3.64 -6.25
N ASP A 126 11.64 3.41 -6.71
CA ASP A 126 12.88 3.70 -5.97
C ASP A 126 12.83 3.18 -4.53
N LEU A 127 12.46 1.90 -4.36
CA LEU A 127 12.42 1.24 -3.05
C LEU A 127 13.80 0.65 -2.74
N PRO A 128 14.40 0.94 -1.58
CA PRO A 128 15.78 0.54 -1.29
C PRO A 128 15.94 -0.98 -1.13
N THR A 129 14.87 -1.69 -0.76
CA THR A 129 14.90 -3.12 -0.47
C THR A 129 13.53 -3.77 -0.64
N ILE A 130 13.50 -5.10 -0.75
CA ILE A 130 12.29 -5.92 -0.62
C ILE A 130 12.22 -6.66 0.72
N GLU A 131 13.22 -6.50 1.59
CA GLU A 131 13.30 -7.17 2.89
C GLU A 131 12.34 -6.57 3.93
N ASN A 132 11.92 -5.32 3.73
CA ASN A 132 10.93 -4.64 4.56
C ASN A 132 9.72 -4.20 3.72
N VAL A 133 8.63 -3.89 4.43
CA VAL A 133 7.46 -3.26 3.80
C VAL A 133 7.77 -1.83 3.40
N SER A 134 7.12 -1.36 2.34
CA SER A 134 7.13 0.05 1.94
C SER A 134 5.72 0.62 2.07
N VAL A 135 5.59 1.80 2.67
CA VAL A 135 4.33 2.51 2.81
C VAL A 135 4.36 3.75 1.93
N ILE A 136 3.35 3.90 1.08
CA ILE A 136 3.31 4.92 0.03
C ILE A 136 1.97 5.64 0.09
N CYS A 137 1.99 6.97 0.20
CA CYS A 137 0.80 7.80 -0.01
C CYS A 137 0.76 8.22 -1.48
N VAL A 138 -0.29 7.83 -2.19
CA VAL A 138 -0.44 7.98 -3.64
C VAL A 138 -1.85 8.40 -4.03
N ASP A 139 -1.98 9.15 -5.13
CA ASP A 139 -3.28 9.44 -5.74
C ASP A 139 -3.56 8.64 -7.01
N ARG A 140 -4.75 8.82 -7.58
CA ARG A 140 -5.18 8.12 -8.80
C ARG A 140 -4.38 8.52 -10.05
N SER A 141 -3.71 9.67 -10.06
CA SER A 141 -2.77 10.04 -11.14
C SER A 141 -1.43 9.30 -11.01
N GLY A 142 -1.20 8.66 -9.87
CA GLY A 142 0.02 7.98 -9.50
C GLY A 142 1.04 8.88 -8.83
N ARG A 143 0.75 10.16 -8.59
CA ARG A 143 1.68 11.03 -7.87
C ARG A 143 1.87 10.49 -6.45
N ILE A 144 3.13 10.33 -6.06
CA ILE A 144 3.51 9.93 -4.71
C ILE A 144 3.74 11.19 -3.88
N PHE A 145 3.04 11.30 -2.76
CA PHE A 145 3.15 12.44 -1.83
C PHE A 145 4.08 12.14 -0.66
N TRP A 146 4.18 10.86 -0.30
CA TRP A 146 5.01 10.40 0.81
C TRP A 146 5.37 8.94 0.62
N LYS A 147 6.55 8.54 1.09
CA LYS A 147 7.02 7.16 1.03
C LYS A 147 7.98 6.87 2.18
N ASN A 148 7.86 5.70 2.80
CA ASN A 148 8.84 5.17 3.75
C ASN A 148 9.05 3.66 3.53
N THR A 149 10.18 3.11 3.97
CA THR A 149 10.45 1.66 3.93
C THR A 149 11.04 1.22 5.26
N GLY A 150 10.47 0.16 5.86
CA GLY A 150 10.86 -0.31 7.18
C GLY A 150 9.68 -0.54 8.11
N SER A 151 10.01 -0.89 9.35
CA SER A 151 9.06 -1.01 10.45
C SER A 151 8.37 0.32 10.76
N VAL A 152 7.17 0.22 11.32
CA VAL A 152 6.42 1.39 11.78
C VAL A 152 7.16 2.10 12.92
N THR A 153 7.17 3.43 12.87
CA THR A 153 7.67 4.31 13.94
C THR A 153 6.74 5.50 14.10
N GLU A 154 6.70 6.11 15.29
CA GLU A 154 5.91 7.32 15.53
C GLU A 154 6.29 8.44 14.56
N GLN A 155 7.60 8.68 14.38
CA GLN A 155 8.10 9.68 13.45
C GLN A 155 7.58 9.46 12.02
N ALA A 156 7.56 8.20 11.55
CA ALA A 156 7.09 7.91 10.21
C ALA A 156 5.57 8.14 10.08
N CYS A 157 4.78 7.70 11.07
CA CYS A 157 3.34 7.96 11.12
C CYS A 157 3.02 9.46 11.13
N ASP A 158 3.70 10.23 11.96
CA ASP A 158 3.48 11.67 12.08
C ASP A 158 3.84 12.40 10.77
N SER A 159 4.93 11.98 10.12
CA SER A 159 5.33 12.53 8.82
C SER A 159 4.33 12.22 7.69
N LEU A 160 3.73 11.02 7.71
CA LEU A 160 2.68 10.64 6.77
C LEU A 160 1.40 11.45 6.99
N GLN A 161 0.97 11.62 8.25
CA GLN A 161 -0.20 12.45 8.57
C GLN A 161 -0.01 13.89 8.11
N ALA A 162 1.17 14.47 8.35
CA ALA A 162 1.50 15.81 7.86
C ALA A 162 1.44 15.90 6.32
N ALA A 163 1.88 14.86 5.60
CA ALA A 163 1.80 14.82 4.14
C ALA A 163 0.36 14.74 3.62
N ILE A 164 -0.52 14.00 4.32
CA ILE A 164 -1.95 13.93 4.00
C ILE A 164 -2.62 15.30 4.21
N GLN A 165 -2.33 15.97 5.34
CA GLN A 165 -2.98 17.25 5.70
C GLN A 165 -2.57 18.43 4.82
N LYS A 166 -1.29 18.52 4.41
CA LYS A 166 -0.77 19.63 3.59
C LYS A 166 -1.50 19.80 2.26
N GLU A 167 -2.05 18.71 1.71
CA GLU A 167 -2.68 18.71 0.39
C GLU A 167 -4.21 18.89 0.47
N THR A 168 -4.85 18.55 1.59
CA THR A 168 -6.28 18.84 1.82
C THR A 168 -6.58 20.31 2.16
N GLY A 169 -5.54 21.11 2.43
CA GLY A 169 -5.66 22.53 2.78
C GLY A 169 -5.31 23.51 1.66
N SER A 170 -5.25 23.07 0.40
CA SER A 170 -5.01 23.93 -0.78
C SER A 170 -6.24 24.02 -1.68
#